data_AF-A0AAD1MEJ3-F1
#
_entry.id   AF-A0AAD1MEJ3-F1
#
_cell.length_a   1.000
_cell.length_b   1.000
_cell.length_c   1.000
_cell.angle_alpha   90.00
_cell.angle_beta   90.00
_cell.angle_gamma   90.00
#
_symmetry.space_group_name_H-M   'P 1'
#
loop_
_entity.id
_entity.type
_entity.pdbx_description
1 polymer ?
#
loop_
_entity_poly.entity_id
_entity_poly.type
_entity_poly.pdbx_seq_one_letter_code
_entity_poly.pdbx_strand_id
1 'polypeptide(L)'
;MSALGRGRTVTTLFAALPRPTTLPTAPRRFHRNHAAAQPRPAAVIDHAAAANPVRDFIAIFISNGDEPGENAGLLIGNGADGGPGQNGGRGGLLFGNGGNGGSATVLGSGGDGGRGGLLGGNGGNGGNAKGAGGGGDGGSAGVFGNGGNGGAGADAGTNFLGAGGAGGKGGAAGVLAGNGGNGGQGGSGTNGVESAGGGKGGDGGRSGLFSGRGGNGGNGGKAVSTNSAGFGGAGGRGGDSYLGAAGNGGTGGSALGKTSATGGSGGQGGNTVVRGNGGNGGSGGNANGGTLTEAGNGGTGGNGGFQAGAGGNGGFGGNAQSTDGQGFGGQGGTGGNGGLLSSGGTGGQGGQGRSTNGPGIGGGGGNGGNAGPGGLAGLGGPGGLGKTANGASGTAGKGRKPT
;
A
#
# COMPACT_ATOMS: atom_id res chain seq x y z
N MET A 1 21.94 -52.94 -50.98
CA MET A 1 20.71 -53.59 -50.45
C MET A 1 19.94 -52.50 -49.73
N SER A 2 18.88 -51.87 -50.24
CA SER A 2 17.75 -52.27 -51.11
C SER A 2 16.55 -52.86 -50.37
N ALA A 3 15.47 -52.06 -50.35
CA ALA A 3 14.04 -52.47 -50.34
C ALA A 3 13.49 -53.12 -49.04
N LEU A 4 12.17 -53.17 -48.77
CA LEU A 4 10.98 -52.56 -49.43
C LEU A 4 9.88 -52.26 -48.38
N GLY A 5 8.88 -51.45 -48.71
CA GLY A 5 7.68 -51.23 -47.87
C GLY A 5 6.38 -51.85 -48.43
N ARG A 6 5.24 -51.47 -47.80
CA ARG A 6 3.85 -52.01 -47.91
C ARG A 6 3.58 -53.23 -47.00
N GLY A 7 2.46 -53.38 -46.30
CA GLY A 7 1.32 -52.46 -46.04
C GLY A 7 -0.06 -53.07 -46.33
N ARG A 8 -1.02 -52.96 -45.39
CA ARG A 8 -2.48 -53.19 -45.61
C ARG A 8 -3.34 -52.63 -44.44
N THR A 9 -4.65 -52.54 -44.66
CA THR A 9 -5.62 -51.76 -43.84
C THR A 9 -6.92 -52.57 -43.61
N VAL A 10 -8.03 -51.91 -43.19
CA VAL A 10 -9.42 -52.41 -43.03
C VAL A 10 -9.64 -53.42 -41.86
N THR A 11 -10.76 -53.48 -41.12
CA THR A 11 -12.11 -52.86 -41.25
C THR A 11 -12.76 -52.55 -39.88
N THR A 12 -13.71 -51.61 -39.84
CA THR A 12 -14.62 -51.29 -38.72
C THR A 12 -15.85 -52.21 -38.63
N LEU A 13 -16.55 -52.26 -37.49
CA LEU A 13 -17.94 -52.76 -37.41
C LEU A 13 -18.83 -51.89 -36.50
N PHE A 14 -20.16 -52.00 -36.67
CA PHE A 14 -21.18 -51.02 -36.25
C PHE A 14 -22.07 -51.46 -35.07
N ALA A 15 -22.90 -50.53 -34.58
CA ALA A 15 -23.75 -50.64 -33.38
C ALA A 15 -25.15 -51.25 -33.59
N ALA A 16 -25.84 -51.60 -32.48
CA ALA A 16 -27.32 -51.58 -32.34
C ALA A 16 -27.80 -51.68 -30.86
N LEU A 17 -29.02 -51.19 -30.59
CA LEU A 17 -29.87 -51.41 -29.38
C LEU A 17 -31.09 -52.29 -29.79
N PRO A 18 -32.04 -52.78 -28.92
CA PRO A 18 -32.57 -52.20 -27.67
C PRO A 18 -32.91 -53.19 -26.50
N ARG A 19 -33.70 -52.71 -25.50
CA ARG A 19 -34.32 -53.40 -24.31
C ARG A 19 -35.70 -54.04 -24.66
N PRO A 20 -36.50 -54.70 -23.76
CA PRO A 20 -36.48 -54.92 -22.26
C PRO A 20 -36.52 -56.44 -21.84
N THR A 21 -37.13 -57.06 -20.79
CA THR A 21 -38.21 -56.80 -19.76
C THR A 21 -38.16 -57.67 -18.46
N THR A 22 -38.71 -57.14 -17.35
CA THR A 22 -39.53 -57.77 -16.25
C THR A 22 -39.01 -58.75 -15.15
N LEU A 23 -39.75 -58.72 -14.01
CA LEU A 23 -39.69 -59.44 -12.70
C LEU A 23 -40.59 -60.72 -12.66
N PRO A 24 -40.85 -61.51 -11.56
CA PRO A 24 -40.78 -61.29 -10.07
C PRO A 24 -40.04 -62.44 -9.29
N THR A 25 -40.09 -62.73 -7.96
CA THR A 25 -41.13 -62.72 -6.88
C THR A 25 -40.51 -62.84 -5.45
N ALA A 26 -41.29 -62.69 -4.35
CA ALA A 26 -40.83 -62.82 -2.94
C ALA A 26 -41.91 -63.38 -1.95
N PRO A 27 -41.54 -63.91 -0.75
CA PRO A 27 -42.45 -64.32 0.35
C PRO A 27 -42.43 -63.39 1.61
N ARG A 28 -43.22 -63.70 2.67
CA ARG A 28 -43.62 -62.77 3.77
C ARG A 28 -43.75 -63.39 5.20
N ARG A 29 -43.30 -62.63 6.23
CA ARG A 29 -43.79 -62.59 7.66
C ARG A 29 -43.53 -63.88 8.51
N PHE A 30 -43.62 -63.93 9.86
CA PHE A 30 -44.36 -63.17 10.89
C PHE A 30 -43.59 -62.90 12.24
N HIS A 31 -44.27 -62.28 13.22
CA HIS A 31 -43.76 -61.56 14.41
C HIS A 31 -43.24 -62.37 15.62
N ARG A 32 -42.43 -61.70 16.46
CA ARG A 32 -42.72 -61.52 17.90
C ARG A 32 -42.38 -60.08 18.32
N ASN A 33 -43.15 -59.50 19.25
CA ASN A 33 -43.03 -58.10 19.67
C ASN A 33 -42.37 -57.97 21.04
N HIS A 34 -41.54 -56.94 21.23
CA HIS A 34 -41.46 -56.17 22.48
C HIS A 34 -41.19 -54.71 22.13
N ALA A 35 -41.89 -53.78 22.79
CA ALA A 35 -41.77 -52.35 22.55
C ALA A 35 -41.13 -51.67 23.77
N ALA A 36 -40.13 -50.83 23.50
CA ALA A 36 -39.68 -49.77 24.38
C ALA A 36 -39.51 -48.52 23.50
N ALA A 37 -40.24 -47.45 23.80
CA ALA A 37 -40.25 -46.27 22.94
C ALA A 37 -38.93 -45.50 23.07
N GLN A 38 -38.25 -45.28 21.94
CA GLN A 38 -37.25 -44.21 21.88
C GLN A 38 -37.98 -42.87 22.01
N PRO A 39 -37.62 -42.00 22.98
CA PRO A 39 -38.14 -40.66 22.99
C PRO A 39 -37.66 -39.96 21.72
N ARG A 40 -38.58 -39.41 20.93
CA ARG A 40 -38.21 -38.46 19.87
C ARG A 40 -37.46 -37.32 20.58
N PRO A 41 -36.28 -36.89 20.11
CA PRO A 41 -35.64 -35.72 20.68
C PRO A 41 -36.65 -34.57 20.63
N ALA A 42 -36.83 -33.88 21.75
CA ALA A 42 -37.71 -32.72 21.79
C ALA A 42 -37.26 -31.77 20.68
N ALA A 43 -38.22 -31.30 19.87
CA ALA A 43 -37.91 -30.26 18.91
C ALA A 43 -37.39 -29.06 19.71
N VAL A 44 -36.10 -28.75 19.54
CA VAL A 44 -35.58 -27.44 19.91
C VAL A 44 -36.30 -26.48 18.97
N ILE A 45 -37.39 -25.91 19.47
CA ILE A 45 -37.97 -24.72 18.87
C ILE A 45 -36.93 -23.64 19.16
N ASP A 46 -35.99 -23.47 18.23
CA ASP A 46 -35.25 -22.23 18.12
C ASP A 46 -36.30 -21.13 18.09
N HIS A 47 -36.31 -20.33 19.15
CA HIS A 47 -37.16 -19.16 19.22
C HIS A 47 -36.53 -18.13 18.29
N ALA A 48 -36.81 -18.28 16.98
CA ALA A 48 -36.61 -17.25 15.99
C ALA A 48 -37.16 -15.96 16.60
N ALA A 49 -36.26 -15.04 16.94
CA ALA A 49 -36.55 -14.00 17.92
C ALA A 49 -37.77 -13.21 17.45
N ALA A 50 -38.84 -13.23 18.26
CA ALA A 50 -40.14 -12.71 17.84
C ALA A 50 -39.98 -11.27 17.33
N ALA A 51 -40.34 -11.04 16.06
CA ALA A 51 -40.10 -9.78 15.37
C ALA A 51 -40.59 -8.62 16.24
N ASN A 52 -39.68 -7.73 16.60
CA ASN A 52 -39.91 -6.72 17.61
C ASN A 52 -39.83 -5.36 16.91
N PRO A 53 -40.94 -4.87 16.33
CA PRO A 53 -40.92 -3.69 15.48
C PRO A 53 -40.44 -2.42 16.21
N VAL A 54 -40.45 -2.41 17.54
CA VAL A 54 -39.84 -1.33 18.34
C VAL A 54 -38.32 -1.44 18.34
N ARG A 55 -37.75 -2.64 18.52
CA ARG A 55 -36.30 -2.89 18.38
C ARG A 55 -35.85 -2.61 16.94
N ASP A 56 -36.61 -3.09 15.96
CA ASP A 56 -36.28 -2.98 14.54
C ASP A 56 -36.31 -1.51 14.09
N PHE A 57 -37.28 -0.72 14.59
CA PHE A 57 -37.32 0.74 14.38
C PHE A 57 -36.17 1.49 15.09
N ILE A 58 -35.77 1.06 16.30
CA ILE A 58 -34.63 1.65 17.00
C ILE A 58 -33.31 1.34 16.27
N ALA A 59 -33.16 0.15 15.69
CA ALA A 59 -31.97 -0.26 14.96
C ALA A 59 -31.63 0.65 13.76
N ILE A 60 -32.66 1.24 13.11
CA ILE A 60 -32.51 2.25 12.05
C ILE A 60 -31.63 3.43 12.51
N PHE A 61 -31.66 3.78 13.80
CA PHE A 61 -30.90 4.90 14.37
C PHE A 61 -29.69 4.46 15.21
N ILE A 62 -29.80 3.31 15.89
CA ILE A 62 -28.80 2.79 16.84
C ILE A 62 -28.59 1.29 16.59
N SER A 63 -27.66 0.97 15.70
CA SER A 63 -27.19 -0.40 15.41
C SER A 63 -25.79 -0.35 14.80
N ASN A 64 -25.03 -1.43 14.93
CA ASN A 64 -23.92 -1.65 14.00
C ASN A 64 -24.48 -2.03 12.61
N GLY A 65 -23.63 -2.00 11.59
CA GLY A 65 -23.85 -2.86 10.43
C GLY A 65 -23.49 -4.29 10.80
N ASP A 66 -24.33 -5.25 10.43
CA ASP A 66 -24.17 -6.67 10.74
C ASP A 66 -23.83 -7.50 9.46
N GLU A 67 -24.19 -7.02 8.26
CA GLU A 67 -23.75 -7.60 6.98
C GLU A 67 -22.44 -7.00 6.43
N PRO A 68 -21.63 -7.73 5.63
CA PRO A 68 -20.33 -7.23 5.16
C PRO A 68 -20.42 -5.94 4.34
N GLY A 69 -19.72 -4.89 4.79
CA GLY A 69 -19.74 -3.55 4.21
C GLY A 69 -20.97 -2.70 4.52
N GLU A 70 -21.91 -3.20 5.35
CA GLU A 70 -23.10 -2.46 5.78
C GLU A 70 -22.74 -1.28 6.69
N ASN A 71 -23.41 -0.14 6.49
CA ASN A 71 -23.26 1.02 7.37
C ASN A 71 -23.98 0.78 8.70
N ALA A 72 -23.53 1.45 9.75
CA ALA A 72 -24.26 1.52 11.01
C ALA A 72 -25.65 2.17 10.87
N GLY A 73 -26.48 1.96 11.89
CA GLY A 73 -27.67 2.76 12.15
C GLY A 73 -27.35 4.26 12.16
N LEU A 74 -28.32 5.07 11.72
CA LEU A 74 -28.13 6.43 11.24
C LEU A 74 -27.35 7.36 12.19
N LEU A 75 -27.49 7.20 13.51
CA LEU A 75 -26.88 8.08 14.50
C LEU A 75 -25.70 7.45 15.23
N ILE A 76 -25.82 6.18 15.66
CA ILE A 76 -24.87 5.53 16.55
C ILE A 76 -24.64 4.07 16.13
N GLY A 77 -23.37 3.70 15.94
CA GLY A 77 -22.92 2.32 15.76
C GLY A 77 -21.71 2.21 14.86
N ASN A 78 -21.08 1.04 14.83
CA ASN A 78 -19.93 0.78 13.96
C ASN A 78 -20.41 0.27 12.60
N GLY A 79 -19.79 0.72 11.51
CA GLY A 79 -20.01 0.08 10.21
C GLY A 79 -19.31 -1.27 10.15
N ALA A 80 -19.86 -2.21 9.39
CA ALA A 80 -19.31 -3.54 9.23
C ALA A 80 -18.05 -3.54 8.36
N ASP A 81 -17.14 -4.48 8.63
CA ASP A 81 -16.01 -4.77 7.75
C ASP A 81 -16.52 -5.29 6.38
N GLY A 82 -15.89 -4.83 5.30
CA GLY A 82 -16.25 -5.20 3.94
C GLY A 82 -15.95 -6.67 3.62
N GLY A 83 -16.83 -7.30 2.83
CA GLY A 83 -16.53 -8.59 2.20
C GLY A 83 -15.42 -8.46 1.15
N PRO A 84 -14.96 -9.54 0.51
CA PRO A 84 -13.79 -9.52 -0.36
C PRO A 84 -13.80 -8.44 -1.46
N GLY A 85 -12.90 -7.46 -1.37
CA GLY A 85 -12.81 -6.32 -2.29
C GLY A 85 -13.92 -5.25 -2.12
N GLN A 86 -14.82 -5.39 -1.16
CA GLN A 86 -15.88 -4.42 -0.85
C GLN A 86 -15.40 -3.39 0.17
N ASN A 87 -15.92 -2.17 0.06
CA ASN A 87 -15.63 -1.12 1.03
C ASN A 87 -16.26 -1.45 2.40
N GLY A 88 -15.60 -1.01 3.48
CA GLY A 88 -16.14 -1.08 4.83
C GLY A 88 -17.26 -0.06 5.04
N GLY A 89 -18.26 -0.44 5.82
CA GLY A 89 -19.40 0.40 6.16
C GLY A 89 -19.01 1.61 7.00
N ARG A 90 -19.77 2.69 6.90
CA ARG A 90 -19.58 3.90 7.73
C ARG A 90 -20.12 3.68 9.13
N GLY A 91 -19.47 4.26 10.13
CA GLY A 91 -20.04 4.43 11.46
C GLY A 91 -21.22 5.39 11.45
N GLY A 92 -22.01 5.36 12.52
CA GLY A 92 -23.20 6.21 12.68
C GLY A 92 -22.85 7.70 12.66
N LEU A 93 -23.77 8.55 12.20
CA LEU A 93 -23.49 9.96 11.91
C LEU A 93 -22.88 10.71 13.09
N LEU A 94 -23.25 10.38 14.33
CA LEU A 94 -22.70 10.98 15.54
C LEU A 94 -21.52 10.15 16.08
N PHE A 95 -21.72 8.85 16.31
CA PHE A 95 -20.73 8.01 16.99
C PHE A 95 -20.57 6.62 16.37
N GLY A 96 -19.32 6.14 16.37
CA GLY A 96 -18.94 4.78 16.02
C GLY A 96 -17.87 4.74 14.93
N ASN A 97 -17.16 3.62 14.85
CA ASN A 97 -16.04 3.45 13.91
C ASN A 97 -16.56 3.08 12.52
N GLY A 98 -15.81 3.44 11.47
CA GLY A 98 -15.99 2.82 10.17
C GLY A 98 -15.37 1.42 10.14
N GLY A 99 -16.03 0.48 9.46
CA GLY A 99 -15.50 -0.86 9.24
C GLY A 99 -14.31 -0.85 8.28
N ASN A 100 -13.45 -1.86 8.38
CA ASN A 100 -12.32 -2.03 7.46
C ASN A 100 -12.81 -2.40 6.06
N GLY A 101 -12.13 -1.91 5.03
CA GLY A 101 -12.31 -2.38 3.66
C GLY A 101 -11.84 -3.82 3.51
N GLY A 102 -12.65 -4.63 2.84
CA GLY A 102 -12.35 -6.04 2.64
C GLY A 102 -11.18 -6.23 1.68
N SER A 103 -10.22 -7.06 2.07
CA SER A 103 -9.12 -7.44 1.20
C SER A 103 -9.62 -8.34 0.06
N ALA A 104 -9.10 -8.13 -1.15
CA ALA A 104 -9.48 -8.93 -2.31
C ALA A 104 -9.05 -10.41 -2.13
N THR A 105 -9.90 -11.34 -2.56
CA THR A 105 -9.59 -12.78 -2.60
C THR A 105 -9.25 -13.25 -4.02
N VAL A 106 -9.96 -12.71 -5.01
CA VAL A 106 -9.72 -12.84 -6.46
C VAL A 106 -9.09 -11.56 -7.04
N LEU A 107 -8.71 -11.57 -8.32
CA LEU A 107 -8.15 -10.41 -9.03
C LEU A 107 -9.00 -9.15 -8.81
N GLY A 108 -8.41 -8.09 -8.25
CA GLY A 108 -9.14 -6.86 -7.92
C GLY A 108 -8.46 -6.00 -6.87
N SER A 109 -8.93 -4.75 -6.77
CA SER A 109 -8.56 -3.82 -5.69
C SER A 109 -9.09 -4.30 -4.33
N GLY A 110 -8.43 -3.91 -3.25
CA GLY A 110 -9.05 -3.97 -1.92
C GLY A 110 -10.04 -2.83 -1.75
N GLY A 111 -11.11 -3.04 -0.97
CA GLY A 111 -12.11 -2.00 -0.73
C GLY A 111 -11.58 -0.90 0.20
N ASP A 112 -12.18 0.30 0.12
CA ASP A 112 -11.82 1.42 1.02
C ASP A 112 -12.35 1.18 2.44
N GLY A 113 -11.65 1.74 3.43
CA GLY A 113 -12.11 1.78 4.81
C GLY A 113 -13.27 2.75 5.03
N GLY A 114 -14.25 2.33 5.82
CA GLY A 114 -15.39 3.15 6.21
C GLY A 114 -15.00 4.37 7.02
N ARG A 115 -15.79 5.45 6.95
CA ARG A 115 -15.57 6.65 7.77
C ARG A 115 -16.12 6.44 9.18
N GLY A 116 -15.44 7.01 10.17
CA GLY A 116 -15.95 7.13 11.54
C GLY A 116 -17.01 8.23 11.66
N GLY A 117 -17.80 8.16 12.75
CA GLY A 117 -18.84 9.13 13.07
C GLY A 117 -18.32 10.55 13.34
N LEU A 118 -19.18 11.55 13.18
CA LEU A 118 -18.81 12.98 13.23
C LEU A 118 -18.25 13.39 14.59
N LEU A 119 -18.86 12.96 15.70
CA LEU A 119 -18.45 13.38 17.05
C LEU A 119 -17.36 12.47 17.62
N GLY A 120 -17.40 11.18 17.34
CA GLY A 120 -16.34 10.25 17.77
C GLY A 120 -16.36 8.92 17.04
N GLY A 121 -15.25 8.59 16.39
CA GLY A 121 -15.06 7.31 15.69
C GLY A 121 -13.77 7.28 14.90
N ASN A 122 -13.05 6.16 14.93
CA ASN A 122 -11.94 5.93 14.01
C ASN A 122 -12.47 5.63 12.61
N GLY A 123 -11.70 5.96 11.58
CA GLY A 123 -11.93 5.39 10.25
C GLY A 123 -11.36 3.97 10.17
N GLY A 124 -12.02 3.11 9.40
CA GLY A 124 -11.55 1.74 9.15
C GLY A 124 -10.33 1.72 8.22
N ASN A 125 -9.53 0.66 8.29
CA ASN A 125 -8.38 0.49 7.38
C ASN A 125 -8.85 0.10 5.98
N GLY A 126 -8.12 0.47 4.93
CA GLY A 126 -8.37 -0.01 3.57
C GLY A 126 -7.88 -1.45 3.37
N GLY A 127 -8.58 -2.18 2.49
CA GLY A 127 -8.28 -3.57 2.17
C GLY A 127 -7.06 -3.74 1.27
N ASN A 128 -6.37 -4.88 1.40
CA ASN A 128 -5.27 -5.26 0.52
C ASN A 128 -5.80 -5.84 -0.80
N ALA A 129 -5.07 -5.64 -1.89
CA ALA A 129 -5.48 -6.05 -3.23
C ALA A 129 -4.93 -7.41 -3.69
N LYS A 130 -5.34 -7.86 -4.88
CA LYS A 130 -4.83 -9.05 -5.59
C LYS A 130 -4.64 -8.77 -7.08
N GLY A 131 -3.55 -9.30 -7.66
CA GLY A 131 -3.29 -9.31 -9.10
C GLY A 131 -3.33 -7.93 -9.75
N ALA A 132 -2.29 -7.12 -9.53
CA ALA A 132 -2.18 -5.72 -9.97
C ALA A 132 -3.26 -4.72 -9.47
N GLY A 133 -4.29 -5.16 -8.74
CA GLY A 133 -5.28 -4.27 -8.12
C GLY A 133 -4.67 -3.27 -7.11
N GLY A 134 -5.31 -2.12 -6.94
CA GLY A 134 -4.89 -1.10 -5.97
C GLY A 134 -5.40 -1.39 -4.56
N GLY A 135 -4.61 -1.11 -3.52
CA GLY A 135 -5.08 -1.18 -2.14
C GLY A 135 -6.09 -0.07 -1.86
N GLY A 136 -7.10 -0.34 -1.05
CA GLY A 136 -8.15 0.63 -0.73
C GLY A 136 -7.65 1.78 0.15
N ASP A 137 -8.24 2.97 0.00
CA ASP A 137 -7.92 4.11 0.85
C ASP A 137 -8.45 3.87 2.29
N GLY A 138 -7.71 4.33 3.29
CA GLY A 138 -8.12 4.28 4.69
C GLY A 138 -9.18 5.33 5.02
N GLY A 139 -10.17 4.95 5.83
CA GLY A 139 -11.27 5.82 6.22
C GLY A 139 -10.83 7.00 7.09
N SER A 140 -11.53 8.13 6.96
CA SER A 140 -11.33 9.30 7.84
C SER A 140 -12.14 9.21 9.13
N ALA A 141 -11.60 9.75 10.21
CA ALA A 141 -12.37 10.07 11.42
C ALA A 141 -13.10 11.44 11.30
N GLY A 142 -13.96 11.76 12.27
CA GLY A 142 -14.76 12.99 12.32
C GLY A 142 -14.07 14.14 13.08
N VAL A 143 -14.58 14.49 14.26
CA VAL A 143 -14.03 15.49 15.19
C VAL A 143 -12.95 14.86 16.08
N PHE A 144 -13.20 13.64 16.57
CA PHE A 144 -12.26 12.85 17.36
C PHE A 144 -12.12 11.43 16.79
N GLY A 145 -10.89 10.94 16.70
CA GLY A 145 -10.57 9.57 16.25
C GLY A 145 -9.33 9.50 15.38
N ASN A 146 -8.79 8.31 15.16
CA ASN A 146 -7.67 8.10 14.23
C ASN A 146 -8.21 7.82 12.82
N GLY A 147 -7.45 8.23 11.80
CA GLY A 147 -7.69 7.75 10.44
C GLY A 147 -7.18 6.32 10.26
N GLY A 148 -7.90 5.52 9.47
CA GLY A 148 -7.49 4.15 9.15
C GLY A 148 -6.28 4.13 8.20
N ASN A 149 -5.47 3.08 8.26
CA ASN A 149 -4.35 2.91 7.33
C ASN A 149 -4.86 2.54 5.93
N GLY A 150 -4.14 2.93 4.88
CA GLY A 150 -4.42 2.46 3.51
C GLY A 150 -3.92 1.04 3.29
N GLY A 151 -4.64 0.28 2.46
CA GLY A 151 -4.31 -1.10 2.12
C GLY A 151 -3.14 -1.22 1.13
N ALA A 152 -2.46 -2.36 1.12
CA ALA A 152 -1.38 -2.62 0.17
C ALA A 152 -1.91 -2.91 -1.24
N GLY A 153 -1.26 -2.33 -2.24
CA GLY A 153 -1.45 -2.66 -3.65
C GLY A 153 -0.84 -4.01 -3.99
N ALA A 154 -1.40 -4.70 -4.98
CA ALA A 154 -1.01 -6.07 -5.29
C ALA A 154 0.21 -6.15 -6.21
N ASP A 155 1.05 -7.16 -6.01
CA ASP A 155 2.03 -7.56 -7.02
C ASP A 155 1.33 -7.90 -8.36
N ALA A 156 2.04 -7.66 -9.47
CA ALA A 156 1.60 -8.04 -10.81
C ALA A 156 1.54 -9.57 -10.94
N GLY A 157 0.43 -10.09 -11.45
CA GLY A 157 0.32 -11.51 -11.82
C GLY A 157 1.09 -11.81 -13.11
N THR A 158 1.65 -13.01 -13.24
CA THR A 158 2.54 -13.42 -14.36
C THR A 158 1.94 -13.30 -15.77
N ASN A 159 0.62 -13.16 -15.88
CA ASN A 159 -0.13 -13.10 -17.14
C ASN A 159 -0.81 -11.74 -17.37
N PHE A 160 -0.59 -10.75 -16.49
CA PHE A 160 -1.17 -9.41 -16.60
C PHE A 160 -0.12 -8.37 -16.99
N LEU A 161 -0.57 -7.18 -17.37
CA LEU A 161 0.30 -6.02 -17.60
C LEU A 161 1.24 -5.87 -16.40
N GLY A 162 2.55 -5.77 -16.65
CA GLY A 162 3.61 -5.96 -15.65
C GLY A 162 3.74 -4.87 -14.58
N ALA A 163 2.67 -4.12 -14.29
CA ALA A 163 2.59 -3.11 -13.25
C ALA A 163 1.97 -3.69 -11.98
N GLY A 164 2.61 -3.48 -10.82
CA GLY A 164 2.00 -3.69 -9.52
C GLY A 164 1.03 -2.55 -9.19
N GLY A 165 -0.02 -2.86 -8.42
CA GLY A 165 -1.04 -1.90 -8.02
C GLY A 165 -0.52 -0.88 -7.00
N ALA A 166 -1.06 0.33 -7.00
CA ALA A 166 -0.73 1.34 -6.00
C ALA A 166 -1.26 0.95 -4.60
N GLY A 167 -0.57 1.35 -3.55
CA GLY A 167 -1.09 1.29 -2.18
C GLY A 167 -2.08 2.43 -1.93
N GLY A 168 -3.12 2.14 -1.17
CA GLY A 168 -4.12 3.13 -0.78
C GLY A 168 -3.57 4.15 0.22
N LYS A 169 -4.16 5.33 0.29
CA LYS A 169 -3.78 6.40 1.20
C LYS A 169 -4.22 6.11 2.63
N GLY A 170 -3.52 6.67 3.60
CA GLY A 170 -3.97 6.71 4.98
C GLY A 170 -5.06 7.77 5.18
N GLY A 171 -6.11 7.42 5.90
CA GLY A 171 -7.21 8.31 6.24
C GLY A 171 -6.79 9.44 7.18
N ALA A 172 -7.50 10.57 7.09
CA ALA A 172 -7.28 11.70 7.99
C ALA A 172 -7.77 11.39 9.42
N ALA A 173 -7.03 11.90 10.41
CA ALA A 173 -7.45 11.96 11.80
C ALA A 173 -8.71 12.81 12.00
N GLY A 174 -9.31 12.69 13.18
CA GLY A 174 -10.35 13.57 13.65
C GLY A 174 -9.82 15.00 13.82
N VAL A 175 -10.60 15.98 13.37
CA VAL A 175 -10.17 17.38 13.22
C VAL A 175 -9.53 17.96 14.49
N LEU A 176 -10.03 17.61 15.68
CA LEU A 176 -9.51 18.13 16.94
C LEU A 176 -8.40 17.26 17.54
N ALA A 177 -8.54 15.93 17.52
CA ALA A 177 -7.50 15.02 18.02
C ALA A 177 -7.53 13.64 17.34
N GLY A 178 -6.33 13.13 17.05
CA GLY A 178 -6.11 11.79 16.50
C GLY A 178 -4.86 11.70 15.62
N ASN A 179 -4.41 10.48 15.36
CA ASN A 179 -3.34 10.20 14.40
C ASN A 179 -3.90 9.98 13.00
N GLY A 180 -3.19 10.45 11.98
CA GLY A 180 -3.48 10.10 10.60
C GLY A 180 -3.05 8.66 10.32
N GLY A 181 -3.80 7.93 9.50
CA GLY A 181 -3.44 6.58 9.08
C GLY A 181 -2.19 6.58 8.20
N ASN A 182 -1.42 5.50 8.22
CA ASN A 182 -0.29 5.34 7.29
C ASN A 182 -0.80 5.00 5.88
N GLY A 183 -0.08 5.40 4.85
CA GLY A 183 -0.31 4.95 3.48
C GLY A 183 0.16 3.50 3.27
N GLY A 184 -0.60 2.76 2.47
CA GLY A 184 -0.29 1.39 2.10
C GLY A 184 0.89 1.29 1.12
N GLN A 185 1.55 0.14 1.10
CA GLN A 185 2.67 -0.12 0.20
C GLN A 185 2.18 -0.39 -1.23
N GLY A 186 2.93 0.07 -2.23
CA GLY A 186 2.70 -0.28 -3.63
C GLY A 186 3.22 -1.68 -3.95
N GLY A 187 2.46 -2.44 -4.74
CA GLY A 187 2.81 -3.78 -5.17
C GLY A 187 3.91 -3.81 -6.23
N SER A 188 4.57 -4.96 -6.38
CA SER A 188 5.71 -5.14 -7.29
C SER A 188 5.27 -5.44 -8.73
N GLY A 189 5.84 -4.74 -9.70
CA GLY A 189 5.74 -5.09 -11.10
C GLY A 189 6.71 -6.21 -11.48
N THR A 190 6.23 -7.22 -12.19
CA THR A 190 7.07 -8.25 -12.82
C THR A 190 6.64 -8.44 -14.27
N ASN A 191 7.59 -8.59 -15.20
CA ASN A 191 7.28 -8.82 -16.61
C ASN A 191 8.37 -9.64 -17.32
N GLY A 192 7.95 -10.59 -18.17
CA GLY A 192 8.83 -11.42 -18.98
C GLY A 192 8.93 -11.02 -20.45
N VAL A 193 8.13 -10.06 -20.93
CA VAL A 193 8.05 -9.67 -22.35
C VAL A 193 8.16 -8.16 -22.53
N GLU A 194 7.41 -7.38 -21.76
CA GLU A 194 7.40 -5.92 -21.85
C GLU A 194 8.01 -5.28 -20.59
N SER A 195 7.81 -3.97 -20.43
CA SER A 195 8.29 -3.24 -19.26
C SER A 195 7.55 -3.63 -17.98
N ALA A 196 8.23 -3.52 -16.84
CA ALA A 196 7.67 -3.77 -15.51
C ALA A 196 7.58 -2.47 -14.69
N GLY A 197 6.50 -2.28 -13.93
CA GLY A 197 6.25 -1.06 -13.15
C GLY A 197 5.92 -1.35 -11.69
N GLY A 198 6.64 -0.76 -10.74
CA GLY A 198 6.26 -0.80 -9.34
C GLY A 198 5.08 0.12 -9.07
N GLY A 199 4.10 -0.38 -8.31
CA GLY A 199 2.99 0.43 -7.82
C GLY A 199 3.49 1.55 -6.90
N LYS A 200 2.85 2.71 -6.93
CA LYS A 200 3.20 3.80 -5.99
C LYS A 200 2.75 3.45 -4.58
N GLY A 201 3.50 3.85 -3.57
CA GLY A 201 3.01 3.84 -2.18
C GLY A 201 1.98 4.94 -1.96
N GLY A 202 1.00 4.69 -1.09
CA GLY A 202 -0.04 5.66 -0.76
C GLY A 202 0.48 6.77 0.16
N ASP A 203 -0.14 7.95 0.10
CA ASP A 203 0.18 9.06 1.01
C ASP A 203 -0.34 8.79 2.43
N GLY A 204 0.33 9.30 3.45
CA GLY A 204 -0.09 9.25 4.85
C GLY A 204 -1.11 10.32 5.20
N GLY A 205 -2.05 9.99 6.09
CA GLY A 205 -3.10 10.88 6.56
C GLY A 205 -2.60 11.98 7.51
N ARG A 206 -3.31 13.11 7.56
CA ARG A 206 -3.00 14.24 8.46
C ARG A 206 -3.39 13.97 9.92
N SER A 207 -2.70 14.61 10.87
CA SER A 207 -3.06 14.58 12.29
C SER A 207 -4.27 15.47 12.62
N GLY A 208 -4.84 15.28 13.82
CA GLY A 208 -5.74 16.25 14.43
C GLY A 208 -5.02 17.54 14.83
N LEU A 209 -5.81 18.58 15.14
CA LEU A 209 -5.34 19.93 15.45
C LEU A 209 -4.58 20.01 16.79
N PHE A 210 -5.18 19.53 17.88
CA PHE A 210 -4.65 19.72 19.23
C PHE A 210 -3.68 18.61 19.67
N SER A 211 -3.87 17.38 19.17
CA SER A 211 -2.95 16.28 19.42
C SER A 211 -3.02 15.20 18.33
N GLY A 212 -1.87 14.62 18.01
CA GLY A 212 -1.76 13.51 17.08
C GLY A 212 -0.36 13.37 16.49
N ARG A 213 -0.26 12.58 15.43
CA ARG A 213 0.87 12.51 14.51
C ARG A 213 0.35 12.37 13.08
N GLY A 214 1.12 12.85 12.11
CA GLY A 214 0.88 12.53 10.71
C GLY A 214 1.22 11.05 10.45
N GLY A 215 0.42 10.37 9.64
CA GLY A 215 0.72 9.01 9.21
C GLY A 215 1.88 8.98 8.23
N ASN A 216 2.69 7.92 8.22
CA ASN A 216 3.78 7.79 7.26
C ASN A 216 3.24 7.49 5.85
N GLY A 217 3.94 7.92 4.82
CA GLY A 217 3.69 7.49 3.45
C GLY A 217 4.16 6.05 3.23
N GLY A 218 3.43 5.29 2.40
CA GLY A 218 3.76 3.92 2.05
C GLY A 218 4.96 3.82 1.11
N ASN A 219 5.67 2.71 1.15
CA ASN A 219 6.79 2.44 0.24
C ASN A 219 6.29 2.14 -1.18
N GLY A 220 7.05 2.56 -2.19
CA GLY A 220 6.80 2.20 -3.58
C GLY A 220 7.27 0.77 -3.90
N GLY A 221 6.53 0.10 -4.77
CA GLY A 221 6.76 -1.29 -5.16
C GLY A 221 7.98 -1.48 -6.05
N LYS A 222 8.53 -2.69 -6.03
CA LYS A 222 9.69 -3.08 -6.88
C LYS A 222 9.27 -3.22 -8.35
N ALA A 223 10.20 -3.06 -9.28
CA ALA A 223 10.02 -3.48 -10.68
C ALA A 223 11.06 -4.52 -11.09
N VAL A 224 10.66 -5.54 -11.84
CA VAL A 224 11.55 -6.55 -12.44
C VAL A 224 11.08 -6.87 -13.88
N SER A 225 11.80 -6.41 -14.90
CA SER A 225 11.66 -6.91 -16.26
C SER A 225 12.92 -7.68 -16.68
N THR A 226 12.74 -8.89 -17.20
CA THR A 226 13.86 -9.75 -17.65
C THR A 226 14.24 -9.53 -19.12
N ASN A 227 13.39 -8.84 -19.90
CA ASN A 227 13.59 -8.61 -21.35
C ASN A 227 13.40 -7.15 -21.80
N SER A 228 12.90 -6.26 -20.94
CA SER A 228 12.62 -4.84 -21.26
C SER A 228 13.00 -3.93 -20.08
N ALA A 229 12.36 -2.76 -19.97
CA ALA A 229 12.67 -1.76 -18.95
C ALA A 229 11.98 -2.05 -17.59
N GLY A 230 12.58 -1.58 -16.49
CA GLY A 230 12.00 -1.64 -15.14
C GLY A 230 11.82 -0.25 -14.52
N PHE A 231 10.63 0.07 -14.02
CA PHE A 231 10.29 1.38 -13.44
C PHE A 231 9.80 1.22 -12.00
N GLY A 232 10.64 1.49 -11.01
CA GLY A 232 10.30 1.36 -9.58
C GLY A 232 9.21 2.36 -9.15
N GLY A 233 8.32 1.94 -8.27
CA GLY A 233 7.22 2.77 -7.80
C GLY A 233 7.70 3.91 -6.91
N ALA A 234 7.11 5.10 -7.01
CA ALA A 234 7.41 6.20 -6.09
C ALA A 234 6.87 5.89 -4.68
N GLY A 235 7.59 6.31 -3.64
CA GLY A 235 7.10 6.30 -2.26
C GLY A 235 6.08 7.42 -2.03
N GLY A 236 5.06 7.14 -1.22
CA GLY A 236 4.02 8.11 -0.86
C GLY A 236 4.53 9.18 0.10
N ARG A 237 3.88 10.35 0.12
CA ARG A 237 4.23 11.45 1.03
C ARG A 237 3.74 11.16 2.46
N GLY A 238 4.52 11.57 3.45
CA GLY A 238 4.11 11.58 4.86
C GLY A 238 3.07 12.67 5.16
N GLY A 239 2.12 12.35 6.03
CA GLY A 239 1.03 13.24 6.41
C GLY A 239 1.50 14.42 7.26
N ASP A 240 0.93 15.60 7.01
CA ASP A 240 1.20 16.81 7.78
C ASP A 240 0.57 16.76 9.19
N SER A 241 1.08 17.56 10.13
CA SER A 241 0.58 17.70 11.50
C SER A 241 0.45 19.16 11.94
N TYR A 242 -0.40 19.44 12.93
CA TYR A 242 -0.51 20.77 13.54
C TYR A 242 0.24 20.84 14.88
N LEU A 243 -0.10 19.93 15.80
CA LEU A 243 0.59 19.69 17.07
C LEU A 243 0.96 18.22 17.20
N GLY A 244 2.27 17.94 17.24
CA GLY A 244 2.86 16.60 17.19
C GLY A 244 3.74 16.41 15.95
N ALA A 245 4.47 15.30 15.89
CA ALA A 245 5.37 15.00 14.77
C ALA A 245 4.59 14.67 13.49
N ALA A 246 5.09 15.15 12.35
CA ALA A 246 4.55 14.78 11.04
C ALA A 246 5.07 13.41 10.57
N GLY A 247 4.38 12.80 9.61
CA GLY A 247 4.72 11.48 9.08
C GLY A 247 5.94 11.52 8.16
N ASN A 248 6.72 10.45 8.13
CA ASN A 248 7.84 10.31 7.19
C ASN A 248 7.32 9.96 5.79
N GLY A 249 8.06 10.32 4.74
CA GLY A 249 7.80 9.85 3.38
C GLY A 249 8.27 8.40 3.19
N GLY A 250 7.54 7.63 2.40
CA GLY A 250 7.89 6.24 2.08
C GLY A 250 9.09 6.13 1.14
N THR A 251 9.81 5.01 1.16
CA THR A 251 10.94 4.78 0.26
C THR A 251 10.46 4.49 -1.16
N GLY A 252 11.19 4.98 -2.16
CA GLY A 252 10.99 4.60 -3.55
C GLY A 252 11.40 3.15 -3.82
N GLY A 253 10.61 2.47 -4.66
CA GLY A 253 10.81 1.09 -5.04
C GLY A 253 12.01 0.90 -5.97
N SER A 254 12.73 -0.20 -5.82
CA SER A 254 13.90 -0.50 -6.66
C SER A 254 13.51 -1.13 -8.00
N ALA A 255 14.30 -0.89 -9.04
CA ALA A 255 14.08 -1.39 -10.39
C ALA A 255 15.19 -2.33 -10.87
N LEU A 256 14.79 -3.41 -11.55
CA LEU A 256 15.63 -4.25 -12.39
C LEU A 256 15.01 -4.30 -13.78
N GLY A 257 15.79 -4.01 -14.81
CA GLY A 257 15.41 -4.13 -16.21
C GLY A 257 16.55 -4.69 -17.04
N LYS A 258 16.25 -5.31 -18.18
CA LYS A 258 17.25 -5.84 -19.10
C LYS A 258 17.76 -4.80 -20.09
N THR A 259 16.90 -3.88 -20.53
CA THR A 259 17.28 -2.77 -21.41
C THR A 259 17.63 -1.53 -20.58
N SER A 260 16.68 -0.97 -19.85
CA SER A 260 16.89 0.17 -18.95
C SER A 260 16.21 -0.03 -17.59
N ALA A 261 16.60 0.76 -16.59
CA ALA A 261 15.93 0.75 -15.30
C ALA A 261 15.89 2.13 -14.64
N THR A 262 14.73 2.52 -14.13
CA THR A 262 14.51 3.76 -13.39
C THR A 262 14.02 3.45 -11.97
N GLY A 263 14.79 3.78 -10.94
CA GLY A 263 14.39 3.62 -9.55
C GLY A 263 13.32 4.64 -9.15
N GLY A 264 12.35 4.23 -8.34
CA GLY A 264 11.27 5.12 -7.89
C GLY A 264 11.78 6.21 -6.96
N SER A 265 11.22 7.42 -7.03
CA SER A 265 11.56 8.50 -6.10
C SER A 265 11.08 8.20 -4.67
N GLY A 266 11.82 8.68 -3.68
CA GLY A 266 11.38 8.69 -2.30
C GLY A 266 10.30 9.75 -2.03
N GLY A 267 9.35 9.44 -1.17
CA GLY A 267 8.27 10.34 -0.79
C GLY A 267 8.74 11.51 0.07
N GLN A 268 8.04 12.64 0.00
CA GLN A 268 8.31 13.79 0.88
C GLN A 268 7.90 13.48 2.32
N GLY A 269 8.62 14.03 3.30
CA GLY A 269 8.14 14.09 4.68
C GLY A 269 7.00 15.10 4.85
N GLY A 270 6.09 14.83 5.78
CA GLY A 270 5.03 15.76 6.16
C GLY A 270 5.57 16.95 6.96
N ASN A 271 4.84 18.07 6.95
CA ASN A 271 5.21 19.29 7.68
C ASN A 271 4.46 19.36 9.01
N THR A 272 5.08 19.96 10.02
CA THR A 272 4.40 20.36 11.26
C THR A 272 4.16 21.86 11.26
N VAL A 273 2.96 22.30 11.66
CA VAL A 273 2.61 23.74 11.70
C VAL A 273 3.14 24.40 12.98
N VAL A 274 2.68 24.00 14.16
CA VAL A 274 2.90 24.77 15.41
C VAL A 274 4.03 24.21 16.26
N ARG A 275 3.98 22.92 16.62
CA ARG A 275 4.97 22.29 17.51
C ARG A 275 5.13 20.81 17.20
N GLY A 276 6.37 20.36 17.05
CA GLY A 276 6.72 19.00 16.64
C GLY A 276 7.65 19.00 15.42
N ASN A 277 8.33 17.88 15.20
CA ASN A 277 9.32 17.75 14.15
C ASN A 277 8.65 17.41 12.81
N GLY A 278 9.18 18.01 11.73
CA GLY A 278 8.84 17.63 10.37
C GLY A 278 9.28 16.19 10.08
N GLY A 279 8.53 15.49 9.23
CA GLY A 279 8.85 14.12 8.85
C GLY A 279 10.09 14.05 7.96
N ASN A 280 10.83 12.95 8.04
CA ASN A 280 11.95 12.71 7.13
C ASN A 280 11.43 12.39 5.72
N GLY A 281 12.18 12.77 4.70
CA GLY A 281 11.97 12.30 3.33
C GLY A 281 12.43 10.84 3.17
N GLY A 282 11.69 10.06 2.40
CA GLY A 282 12.05 8.68 2.08
C GLY A 282 13.24 8.59 1.13
N SER A 283 14.04 7.53 1.23
CA SER A 283 15.11 7.26 0.25
C SER A 283 14.56 6.89 -1.12
N GLY A 284 15.27 7.23 -2.19
CA GLY A 284 14.97 6.79 -3.54
C GLY A 284 15.41 5.34 -3.80
N GLY A 285 14.73 4.67 -4.73
CA GLY A 285 14.96 3.29 -5.09
C GLY A 285 16.23 3.07 -5.92
N ASN A 286 16.90 1.93 -5.71
CA ASN A 286 18.06 1.54 -6.51
C ASN A 286 17.62 1.09 -7.92
N ALA A 287 18.51 1.14 -8.90
CA ALA A 287 18.26 0.70 -10.26
C ALA A 287 19.39 -0.17 -10.81
N ASN A 288 19.04 -1.22 -11.56
CA ASN A 288 19.99 -2.10 -12.24
C ASN A 288 19.48 -2.37 -13.67
N GLY A 289 20.30 -2.12 -14.69
CA GLY A 289 19.88 -2.02 -16.09
C GLY A 289 20.98 -2.31 -17.11
N GLY A 290 20.58 -2.39 -18.38
CA GLY A 290 21.48 -2.56 -19.52
C GLY A 290 22.14 -1.24 -19.92
N THR A 291 21.50 -0.50 -20.83
CA THR A 291 22.04 0.67 -21.55
C THR A 291 21.77 2.02 -20.87
N LEU A 292 20.72 2.13 -20.08
CA LEU A 292 20.42 3.33 -19.29
C LEU A 292 19.86 2.93 -17.92
N THR A 293 20.54 3.34 -16.86
CA THR A 293 20.15 3.05 -15.48
C THR A 293 20.13 4.35 -14.68
N GLU A 294 18.96 4.75 -14.22
CA GLU A 294 18.74 5.95 -13.40
C GLU A 294 18.17 5.53 -12.05
N ALA A 295 18.81 5.91 -10.95
CA ALA A 295 18.29 5.58 -9.62
C ALA A 295 17.44 6.72 -9.05
N GLY A 296 16.49 6.35 -8.19
CA GLY A 296 15.50 7.28 -7.67
C GLY A 296 16.09 8.38 -6.80
N ASN A 297 15.58 9.60 -6.94
CA ASN A 297 15.94 10.71 -6.06
C ASN A 297 15.34 10.51 -4.66
N GLY A 298 16.07 10.92 -3.62
CA GLY A 298 15.57 10.98 -2.25
C GLY A 298 14.53 12.09 -2.07
N GLY A 299 13.50 11.82 -1.26
CA GLY A 299 12.45 12.78 -0.94
C GLY A 299 12.93 13.90 -0.02
N THR A 300 12.27 15.06 -0.09
CA THR A 300 12.58 16.19 0.81
C THR A 300 12.05 15.94 2.22
N GLY A 301 12.81 16.32 3.24
CA GLY A 301 12.30 16.41 4.61
C GLY A 301 11.29 17.54 4.77
N GLY A 302 10.29 17.34 5.63
CA GLY A 302 9.27 18.35 5.93
C GLY A 302 9.74 19.37 6.97
N ASN A 303 9.07 20.52 7.04
CA ASN A 303 9.39 21.57 8.00
C ASN A 303 8.90 21.23 9.42
N GLY A 304 9.65 21.63 10.44
CA GLY A 304 9.24 21.56 11.84
C GLY A 304 8.34 22.74 12.25
N GLY A 305 7.56 22.53 13.32
CA GLY A 305 6.58 23.51 13.80
C GLY A 305 7.23 24.78 14.35
N PHE A 306 6.65 25.95 14.03
CA PHE A 306 7.31 27.25 14.22
C PHE A 306 7.67 27.60 15.68
N GLN A 307 6.95 27.08 16.68
CA GLN A 307 7.23 27.34 18.10
C GLN A 307 8.41 26.53 18.64
N ALA A 308 8.49 25.26 18.22
CA ALA A 308 9.56 24.31 18.54
C ALA A 308 9.35 23.05 17.70
N GLY A 309 10.35 22.66 16.93
CA GLY A 309 10.28 21.55 15.99
C GLY A 309 11.47 21.53 15.05
N ALA A 310 12.24 20.45 15.07
CA ALA A 310 13.33 20.25 14.10
C ALA A 310 12.76 20.01 12.70
N GLY A 311 13.46 20.48 11.68
CA GLY A 311 13.19 20.09 10.30
C GLY A 311 13.54 18.62 10.07
N GLY A 312 12.74 17.91 9.29
CA GLY A 312 13.01 16.53 8.93
C GLY A 312 14.20 16.41 7.98
N ASN A 313 14.92 15.30 8.04
CA ASN A 313 16.07 15.05 7.16
C ASN A 313 15.60 14.70 5.74
N GLY A 314 16.39 15.06 4.73
CA GLY A 314 16.19 14.62 3.35
C GLY A 314 16.62 13.17 3.15
N GLY A 315 15.86 12.43 2.33
CA GLY A 315 16.13 11.02 2.03
C GLY A 315 17.36 10.82 1.15
N PHE A 316 17.94 9.62 1.19
CA PHE A 316 19.11 9.28 0.37
C PHE A 316 18.72 9.04 -1.10
N GLY A 317 19.60 9.41 -2.03
CA GLY A 317 19.49 9.01 -3.43
C GLY A 317 19.80 7.52 -3.63
N GLY A 318 19.06 6.85 -4.51
CA GLY A 318 19.28 5.45 -4.85
C GLY A 318 20.57 5.23 -5.66
N ASN A 319 21.08 4.01 -5.67
CA ASN A 319 22.28 3.63 -6.45
C ASN A 319 21.88 3.03 -7.81
N ALA A 320 22.62 3.40 -8.86
CA ALA A 320 22.46 2.86 -10.20
C ALA A 320 23.61 1.93 -10.60
N GLN A 321 23.27 0.86 -11.32
CA GLN A 321 24.22 -0.03 -11.99
C GLN A 321 23.77 -0.31 -13.43
N SER A 322 24.51 0.21 -14.40
CA SER A 322 24.39 -0.12 -15.82
C SER A 322 25.37 -1.24 -16.18
N THR A 323 25.07 -2.00 -17.23
CA THR A 323 26.02 -2.92 -17.84
C THR A 323 26.70 -2.25 -19.04
N ASP A 324 25.91 -1.76 -19.99
CA ASP A 324 26.34 -1.45 -21.36
C ASP A 324 26.22 0.03 -21.74
N GLY A 325 25.92 0.91 -20.78
CA GLY A 325 25.75 2.34 -21.04
C GLY A 325 25.83 3.20 -19.79
N GLN A 326 24.87 4.12 -19.59
CA GLN A 326 24.99 5.17 -18.57
C GLN A 326 24.33 4.76 -17.24
N GLY A 327 25.04 4.95 -16.13
CA GLY A 327 24.54 4.67 -14.78
C GLY A 327 24.52 5.91 -13.88
N PHE A 328 23.33 6.51 -13.69
CA PHE A 328 23.10 7.73 -12.93
C PHE A 328 22.60 7.44 -11.50
N GLY A 329 23.41 7.77 -10.49
CA GLY A 329 22.97 7.74 -9.10
C GLY A 329 21.93 8.83 -8.80
N GLY A 330 20.96 8.52 -7.95
CA GLY A 330 19.88 9.44 -7.59
C GLY A 330 20.38 10.61 -6.76
N GLN A 331 19.74 11.78 -6.90
CA GLN A 331 20.02 12.96 -6.08
C GLN A 331 19.56 12.73 -4.62
N GLY A 332 20.30 13.26 -3.66
CA GLY A 332 19.89 13.32 -2.26
C GLY A 332 18.80 14.37 -2.03
N GLY A 333 17.80 14.06 -1.22
CA GLY A 333 16.71 14.98 -0.89
C GLY A 333 17.17 16.13 0.01
N THR A 334 16.53 17.30 -0.06
CA THR A 334 16.86 18.42 0.84
C THR A 334 16.28 18.21 2.23
N GLY A 335 16.99 18.66 3.27
CA GLY A 335 16.44 18.77 4.62
C GLY A 335 15.38 19.87 4.73
N GLY A 336 14.38 19.66 5.59
CA GLY A 336 13.34 20.64 5.93
C GLY A 336 13.84 21.68 6.94
N ASN A 337 13.15 22.82 7.04
CA ASN A 337 13.54 23.90 7.94
C ASN A 337 13.06 23.65 9.39
N GLY A 338 13.83 24.12 10.37
CA GLY A 338 13.45 24.11 11.79
C GLY A 338 12.62 25.32 12.21
N GLY A 339 11.84 25.17 13.29
CA GLY A 339 11.19 26.28 13.99
C GLY A 339 12.10 27.01 14.98
N LEU A 340 11.53 27.90 15.79
CA LEU A 340 12.23 28.65 16.84
C LEU A 340 13.09 27.73 17.73
N LEU A 341 14.33 28.15 18.02
CA LEU A 341 15.34 27.41 18.80
C LEU A 341 15.59 25.95 18.31
N SER A 342 15.21 25.64 17.07
CA SER A 342 15.19 24.27 16.54
C SER A 342 16.05 24.13 15.28
N SER A 343 16.67 22.97 15.11
CA SER A 343 17.61 22.72 14.02
C SER A 343 16.93 22.51 12.67
N GLY A 344 17.60 22.92 11.59
CA GLY A 344 17.28 22.48 10.24
C GLY A 344 17.66 21.01 10.04
N GLY A 345 16.88 20.27 9.26
CA GLY A 345 17.18 18.89 8.91
C GLY A 345 18.39 18.77 7.99
N THR A 346 19.12 17.67 8.06
CA THR A 346 20.26 17.41 7.16
C THR A 346 19.77 17.06 5.76
N GLY A 347 20.51 17.47 4.73
CA GLY A 347 20.32 16.97 3.37
C GLY A 347 20.78 15.52 3.23
N GLY A 348 20.10 14.75 2.39
CA GLY A 348 20.43 13.34 2.12
C GLY A 348 21.69 13.21 1.26
N GLN A 349 22.41 12.11 1.44
CA GLN A 349 23.51 11.69 0.55
C GLN A 349 22.99 11.44 -0.88
N GLY A 350 23.81 11.78 -1.87
CA GLY A 350 23.60 11.37 -3.26
C GLY A 350 23.99 9.91 -3.49
N GLY A 351 23.25 9.21 -4.34
CA GLY A 351 23.47 7.81 -4.66
C GLY A 351 24.60 7.59 -5.67
N GLN A 352 25.18 6.40 -5.70
CA GLN A 352 26.33 6.10 -6.58
C GLN A 352 25.88 5.74 -8.01
N GLY A 353 26.61 6.25 -9.00
CA GLY A 353 26.41 5.93 -10.41
C GLY A 353 27.50 4.99 -10.93
N ARG A 354 27.11 3.83 -11.44
CA ARG A 354 28.02 2.75 -11.81
C ARG A 354 27.65 2.20 -13.18
N SER A 355 28.65 1.87 -13.98
CA SER A 355 28.50 1.13 -15.22
C SER A 355 29.68 0.18 -15.39
N THR A 356 29.51 -0.90 -16.15
CA THR A 356 30.63 -1.79 -16.53
C THR A 356 31.34 -1.24 -17.77
N ASN A 357 30.59 -0.95 -18.84
CA ASN A 357 31.12 -0.61 -20.16
C ASN A 357 30.94 0.87 -20.54
N GLY A 358 30.27 1.69 -19.71
CA GLY A 358 29.98 3.11 -20.00
C GLY A 358 30.25 4.08 -18.83
N PRO A 359 29.72 5.31 -18.86
CA PRO A 359 29.93 6.30 -17.80
C PRO A 359 29.07 6.00 -16.56
N GLY A 360 29.70 5.99 -15.38
CA GLY A 360 29.01 6.00 -14.09
C GLY A 360 29.01 7.40 -13.48
N ILE A 361 27.84 7.99 -13.24
CA ILE A 361 27.68 9.39 -12.81
C ILE A 361 26.94 9.41 -11.47
N GLY A 362 27.63 9.78 -10.39
CA GLY A 362 27.05 9.87 -9.05
C GLY A 362 26.06 11.03 -8.91
N GLY A 363 24.99 10.81 -8.15
CA GLY A 363 24.01 11.84 -7.82
C GLY A 363 24.57 12.86 -6.83
N GLY A 364 24.12 14.12 -6.93
CA GLY A 364 24.49 15.17 -5.98
C GLY A 364 23.86 14.94 -4.61
N GLY A 365 24.50 15.45 -3.57
CA GLY A 365 23.95 15.47 -2.21
C GLY A 365 22.92 16.58 -2.04
N GLY A 366 21.90 16.32 -1.23
CA GLY A 366 20.86 17.29 -0.91
C GLY A 366 21.37 18.43 -0.02
N ASN A 367 20.83 19.63 -0.21
CA ASN A 367 21.11 20.75 0.69
C ASN A 367 20.45 20.53 2.06
N GLY A 368 21.06 21.06 3.12
CA GLY A 368 20.42 21.12 4.43
C GLY A 368 19.23 22.10 4.46
N GLY A 369 18.44 22.03 5.53
CA GLY A 369 17.39 23.01 5.84
C GLY A 369 17.92 24.21 6.64
N ASN A 370 17.17 25.32 6.64
CA ASN A 370 17.44 26.45 7.54
C ASN A 370 17.19 26.03 8.99
N ALA A 371 17.92 26.61 9.94
CA ALA A 371 17.45 26.70 11.32
C ALA A 371 16.25 27.66 11.42
N GLY A 372 15.53 27.61 12.54
CA GLY A 372 14.84 28.80 13.03
C GLY A 372 15.76 29.60 13.98
N PRO A 373 15.32 30.77 14.46
CA PRO A 373 16.16 31.67 15.26
C PRO A 373 16.78 30.97 16.47
N GLY A 374 18.10 31.07 16.60
CA GLY A 374 18.88 30.43 17.67
C GLY A 374 19.06 28.91 17.54
N GLY A 375 18.63 28.29 16.44
CA GLY A 375 18.88 26.88 16.13
C GLY A 375 20.14 26.63 15.28
N LEU A 376 20.58 25.37 15.20
CA LEU A 376 21.67 24.95 14.30
C LEU A 376 21.15 24.64 12.89
N ALA A 377 21.80 25.15 11.86
CA ALA A 377 21.39 24.92 10.47
C ALA A 377 21.73 23.50 10.00
N GLY A 378 20.94 22.98 9.07
CA GLY A 378 21.14 21.64 8.51
C GLY A 378 22.42 21.56 7.69
N LEU A 379 23.19 20.49 7.89
CA LEU A 379 24.31 20.12 7.03
C LEU A 379 23.79 19.63 5.67
N GLY A 380 24.54 19.88 4.59
CA GLY A 380 24.30 19.24 3.31
C GLY A 380 24.84 17.81 3.27
N GLY A 381 24.23 16.95 2.45
CA GLY A 381 24.71 15.58 2.26
C GLY A 381 25.91 15.52 1.31
N PRO A 382 26.84 14.55 1.46
CA PRO A 382 27.84 14.24 0.43
C PRO A 382 27.19 13.81 -0.89
N GLY A 383 27.88 14.06 -2.01
CA GLY A 383 27.52 13.48 -3.31
C GLY A 383 27.95 12.03 -3.44
N GLY A 384 27.29 11.29 -4.32
CA GLY A 384 27.60 9.89 -4.63
C GLY A 384 28.78 9.75 -5.59
N LEU A 385 29.42 8.58 -5.58
CA LEU A 385 30.57 8.29 -6.43
C LEU A 385 30.17 7.90 -7.85
N GLY A 386 30.93 8.39 -8.84
CA GLY A 386 31.02 7.81 -10.18
C GLY A 386 32.15 6.77 -10.23
N LYS A 387 31.97 5.65 -10.95
CA LYS A 387 32.88 4.48 -10.87
C LYS A 387 33.80 4.20 -12.07
N THR A 388 33.59 4.80 -13.23
CA THR A 388 34.40 4.53 -14.44
C THR A 388 35.28 5.73 -14.82
N ALA A 389 36.29 5.52 -15.65
CA ALA A 389 37.28 6.56 -16.01
C ALA A 389 36.64 7.79 -16.71
N ASN A 390 35.53 7.58 -17.42
CA ASN A 390 34.72 8.63 -18.05
C ASN A 390 33.50 9.04 -17.19
N GLY A 391 33.49 8.63 -15.92
CA GLY A 391 32.44 8.91 -14.95
C GLY A 391 32.71 10.18 -14.13
N ALA A 392 31.69 10.65 -13.40
CA ALA A 392 31.78 11.82 -12.54
C ALA A 392 31.17 11.51 -11.17
N SER A 393 31.77 12.02 -10.10
CA SER A 393 31.13 12.00 -8.78
C SER A 393 30.20 13.20 -8.61
N GLY A 394 29.09 13.01 -7.91
CA GLY A 394 28.13 14.06 -7.63
C GLY A 394 28.70 15.11 -6.68
N THR A 395 28.21 16.35 -6.81
CA THR A 395 28.57 17.45 -5.92
C THR A 395 28.01 17.25 -4.52
N ALA A 396 28.73 17.68 -3.48
CA ALA A 396 28.16 17.76 -2.13
C ALA A 396 27.07 18.85 -2.06
N GLY A 397 26.01 18.57 -1.32
CA GLY A 397 24.97 19.53 -1.00
C GLY A 397 25.48 20.60 -0.04
N LYS A 398 24.89 21.79 -0.10
CA LYS A 398 25.28 22.92 0.75
C LYS A 398 24.61 22.82 2.11
N GLY A 399 25.39 22.96 3.18
CA GLY A 399 24.85 23.38 4.47
C GLY A 399 24.28 24.80 4.38
N ARG A 400 23.30 25.11 5.21
CA ARG A 400 22.72 26.46 5.27
C ARG A 400 23.29 27.28 6.42
N LYS A 401 23.04 28.59 6.42
CA LYS A 401 23.44 29.48 7.52
C LYS A 401 22.39 29.43 8.65
N PRO A 402 22.80 29.61 9.92
CA PRO A 402 21.90 30.05 10.98
C PRO A 402 21.26 31.41 10.63
N THR A 403 20.12 31.69 11.25
CA THR A 403 19.35 32.93 11.15
C THR A 403 19.13 33.56 12.52
#